data_AF-A0A7J5P910-F1
#
_entry.id   AF-A0A7J5P910-F1
#
_cell.length_a   1.000
_cell.length_b   1.000
_cell.length_c   1.000
_cell.angle_alpha   90.00
_cell.angle_beta   90.00
_cell.angle_gamma   90.00
#
_symmetry.space_group_name_H-M   'P 1'
#
loop_
_entity.id
_entity.type
_entity.pdbx_description
1 polymer ?
#
loop_
_entity_poly.entity_id
_entity_poly.type
_entity_poly.pdbx_seq_one_letter_code
_entity_poly.pdbx_strand_id
1 'polypeptide(L)'
;GNIELTGLFAALSVMFWCFVGLEAFAHLASEFKNPERDFPRALMIGLLLAGLVYWGCTVVVLHFDAYGEQMAAAASLPKIVVQLFGVGALWIACVIGYLACFASLNIYIQSFARLVWSQAQHNPDHYLARLSSRHIPNNALNAVLGCCVVSTLVIHALEINLDALIIYANGIFIMIYLLCMLAGCKLLQGRYRLLAVVGGLLCVLLLAMVGWKSLYALIMLAGLWLFLPKRKTPENGITT
;
A
#
# COMPACT_ATOMS: atom_id res chain seq x y z
N GLY A 1 -3.61 -24.80 24.94
CA GLY A 1 -3.70 -24.46 23.51
C GLY A 1 -2.57 -23.53 23.18
N ASN A 2 -1.49 -24.05 22.61
CA ASN A 2 -0.38 -23.23 22.14
C ASN A 2 -0.86 -22.54 20.88
N ILE A 3 -1.28 -21.29 20.99
CA ILE A 3 -1.45 -20.43 19.83
C ILE A 3 -0.05 -20.39 19.20
N GLU A 4 0.11 -20.99 18.02
CA GLU A 4 1.35 -20.84 17.26
C GLU A 4 1.48 -19.36 16.92
N LEU A 5 2.24 -18.61 17.73
CA LEU A 5 2.46 -17.18 17.55
C LEU A 5 2.86 -16.85 16.11
N THR A 6 3.58 -17.76 15.46
CA THR A 6 3.96 -17.69 14.05
C THR A 6 2.74 -17.58 13.12
N GLY A 7 1.70 -18.40 13.32
CA GLY A 7 0.47 -18.37 12.53
C GLY A 7 -0.34 -17.09 12.79
N LEU A 8 -0.38 -16.64 14.05
CA LEU A 8 -1.02 -15.38 14.42
C LEU A 8 -0.33 -14.17 13.76
N PHE A 9 1.00 -14.13 13.74
CA PHE A 9 1.76 -13.05 13.11
C PHE A 9 1.61 -13.05 11.58
N ALA A 10 1.58 -14.23 10.95
CA ALA A 10 1.32 -14.34 9.52
C ALA A 10 -0.07 -13.79 9.16
N ALA A 11 -1.11 -14.19 9.91
CA ALA A 11 -2.46 -13.69 9.71
C ALA A 11 -2.58 -12.17 9.93
N LEU A 12 -1.95 -11.64 10.98
CA LEU A 12 -1.90 -10.19 11.24
C LEU A 12 -1.23 -9.41 10.11
N SER A 13 -0.17 -9.96 9.48
CA SER A 13 0.49 -9.33 8.34
C SER A 13 -0.43 -9.25 7.12
N VAL A 14 -1.18 -10.32 6.83
CA VAL A 14 -2.19 -10.32 5.75
C VAL A 14 -3.34 -9.37 6.07
N MET A 15 -3.79 -9.30 7.32
CA MET A 15 -4.80 -8.32 7.75
C MET A 15 -4.31 -6.88 7.60
N PHE A 16 -3.03 -6.61 7.88
CA PHE A 16 -2.44 -5.29 7.67
C PHE A 16 -2.49 -4.87 6.20
N TRP A 17 -2.22 -5.81 5.28
CA TRP A 17 -2.30 -5.57 3.83
C TRP A 17 -3.68 -5.04 3.41
N CYS A 18 -4.75 -5.49 4.05
CA CYS A 18 -6.12 -5.02 3.78
C CYS A 18 -6.34 -3.53 4.06
N PHE A 19 -5.44 -2.88 4.80
CA PHE A 19 -5.46 -1.44 5.08
C PHE A 19 -4.37 -0.66 4.34
N VAL A 20 -3.48 -1.37 3.62
CA VAL A 20 -2.47 -0.75 2.76
C VAL A 20 -3.13 -0.17 1.52
N GLY A 21 -2.76 1.06 1.17
CA GLY A 21 -3.26 1.78 -0.01
C GLY A 21 -3.65 3.24 0.24
N LEU A 22 -3.71 3.64 1.52
CA LEU A 22 -3.91 5.04 1.93
C LEU A 22 -2.85 5.98 1.31
N GLU A 23 -1.63 5.49 1.08
CA GLU A 23 -0.53 6.22 0.45
C GLU A 23 -0.82 6.63 -1.00
N ALA A 24 -1.46 5.73 -1.77
CA ALA A 24 -1.81 6.02 -3.16
C ALA A 24 -2.79 7.21 -3.22
N PHE A 25 -3.70 7.32 -2.25
CA PHE A 25 -4.61 8.45 -2.11
C PHE A 25 -3.89 9.74 -1.69
N ALA A 26 -2.82 9.66 -0.91
CA ALA A 26 -2.04 10.85 -0.53
C ALA A 26 -1.44 11.57 -1.76
N HIS A 27 -1.03 10.81 -2.79
CA HIS A 27 -0.58 11.39 -4.07
C HIS A 27 -1.72 12.01 -4.90
N LEU A 28 -2.96 11.60 -4.67
CA LEU A 28 -4.16 12.21 -5.28
C LEU A 28 -4.71 13.37 -4.44
N ALA A 29 -4.24 13.57 -3.21
CA ALA A 29 -4.75 14.58 -2.30
C ALA A 29 -4.69 16.01 -2.88
N SER A 30 -3.72 16.28 -3.76
CA SER A 30 -3.54 17.59 -4.42
C SER A 30 -4.64 17.96 -5.42
N GLU A 31 -5.48 17.02 -5.84
CA GLU A 31 -6.63 17.30 -6.72
C GLU A 31 -7.92 17.61 -5.97
N PHE A 32 -7.94 17.43 -4.65
CA PHE A 32 -9.11 17.77 -3.86
C PHE A 32 -9.25 19.28 -3.76
N LYS A 33 -10.49 19.78 -3.84
CA LYS A 33 -10.79 21.21 -3.77
C LYS A 33 -10.34 21.84 -2.44
N ASN A 34 -10.48 21.11 -1.33
CA ASN A 34 -10.02 21.52 0.01
C ASN A 34 -9.27 20.36 0.70
N PRO A 35 -7.96 20.18 0.42
CA PRO A 35 -7.21 19.01 0.88
C PRO A 35 -7.11 18.93 2.41
N GLU A 36 -6.97 20.06 3.12
CA GLU A 36 -6.78 20.05 4.59
C GLU A 36 -7.94 19.42 5.37
N ARG A 37 -9.16 19.50 4.84
CA ARG A 37 -10.37 19.05 5.55
C ARG A 37 -10.96 17.81 4.91
N ASP A 38 -11.02 17.77 3.58
CA ASP A 38 -11.77 16.74 2.89
C ASP A 38 -10.95 15.44 2.81
N PHE A 39 -9.62 15.53 2.71
CA PHE A 39 -8.72 14.38 2.72
C PHE A 39 -8.79 13.56 4.03
N PRO A 40 -8.59 14.13 5.24
CA PRO A 40 -8.64 13.34 6.48
C PRO A 40 -10.05 12.77 6.74
N ARG A 41 -11.12 13.48 6.36
CA ARG A 41 -12.49 12.98 6.50
C ARG A 41 -12.75 11.80 5.57
N ALA A 42 -12.33 11.89 4.30
CA ALA A 42 -12.49 10.81 3.33
C ALA A 42 -11.73 9.55 3.78
N LEU A 43 -10.50 9.71 4.28
CA LEU A 43 -9.71 8.60 4.82
C LEU A 43 -10.40 7.93 6.02
N MET A 44 -10.89 8.72 7.00
CA MET A 44 -11.57 8.17 8.18
C MET A 44 -12.86 7.43 7.83
N ILE A 45 -13.68 7.99 6.95
CA ILE A 45 -14.92 7.35 6.50
C ILE A 45 -14.60 6.07 5.72
N GLY A 46 -13.63 6.11 4.82
CA GLY A 46 -13.19 4.93 4.06
C GLY A 46 -12.67 3.82 4.96
N LEU A 47 -11.85 4.16 5.96
CA LEU A 47 -11.32 3.21 6.93
C LEU A 47 -12.42 2.55 7.76
N LEU A 48 -13.36 3.33 8.27
CA LEU A 48 -14.49 2.82 9.06
C LEU A 48 -15.41 1.93 8.22
N LEU A 49 -15.70 2.33 6.98
CA LEU A 49 -16.52 1.56 6.07
C LEU A 49 -15.86 0.22 5.71
N ALA A 50 -14.56 0.23 5.37
CA ALA A 50 -13.80 -0.98 5.10
C ALA A 50 -13.74 -1.90 6.32
N GLY A 51 -13.49 -1.33 7.51
CA GLY A 51 -13.49 -2.09 8.75
C GLY A 51 -14.83 -2.76 9.06
N LEU A 52 -15.95 -2.06 8.80
CA LEU A 52 -17.29 -2.60 8.98
C LEU A 52 -17.59 -3.74 7.99
N VAL A 53 -17.15 -3.60 6.74
CA VAL A 53 -17.26 -4.67 5.73
C VAL A 53 -16.43 -5.88 6.13
N TYR A 54 -15.18 -5.71 6.55
CA TYR A 54 -14.32 -6.82 7.01
C TYR A 54 -14.89 -7.52 8.24
N TRP A 55 -15.45 -6.76 9.18
CA TRP A 55 -16.15 -7.33 10.34
C TRP A 55 -17.36 -8.15 9.91
N GLY A 56 -18.19 -7.61 9.00
CA GLY A 56 -19.33 -8.32 8.44
C GLY A 56 -18.94 -9.62 7.73
N CYS A 57 -17.89 -9.58 6.90
CA CYS A 57 -17.34 -10.79 6.26
C CYS A 57 -16.85 -11.81 7.29
N THR A 58 -16.20 -11.37 8.36
CA THR A 58 -15.72 -12.25 9.44
C THR A 58 -16.88 -12.94 10.15
N VAL A 59 -17.94 -12.20 10.49
CA VAL A 59 -19.15 -12.76 11.13
C VAL A 59 -19.80 -13.82 10.23
N VAL A 60 -19.89 -13.55 8.92
CA VAL A 60 -20.41 -14.51 7.94
C VAL A 60 -19.55 -15.77 7.91
N VAL A 61 -18.22 -15.63 7.78
CA VAL A 61 -17.30 -16.77 7.74
C VAL A 61 -17.40 -17.63 8.99
N LEU A 62 -17.48 -17.01 10.17
CA LEU A 62 -17.65 -17.71 11.45
C LEU A 62 -19.01 -18.39 11.58
N HIS A 63 -20.09 -17.75 11.10
CA HIS A 63 -21.44 -18.32 11.16
C HIS A 63 -21.60 -19.56 10.25
N PHE A 64 -20.85 -19.64 9.16
CA PHE A 64 -20.89 -20.76 8.21
C PHE A 64 -19.79 -21.80 8.44
N ASP A 65 -19.04 -21.73 9.57
CA ASP A 65 -17.95 -22.65 9.92
C ASP A 65 -16.92 -22.88 8.78
N ALA A 66 -16.69 -21.87 7.95
CA ALA A 66 -15.86 -21.97 6.76
C ALA A 66 -14.36 -21.74 7.05
N TYR A 67 -13.83 -22.41 8.09
CA TYR A 67 -12.42 -22.38 8.49
C TYR A 67 -11.82 -23.79 8.48
N GLY A 68 -10.60 -23.97 7.93
CA GLY A 68 -9.92 -25.27 7.89
C GLY A 68 -8.62 -25.26 7.07
N GLU A 69 -7.63 -26.08 7.47
CA GLU A 69 -6.24 -26.10 6.96
C GLU A 69 -6.09 -26.37 5.45
N GLN A 70 -7.09 -26.93 4.78
CA GLN A 70 -7.06 -27.22 3.33
C GLN A 70 -7.59 -26.07 2.45
N MET A 71 -7.94 -24.91 3.01
CA MET A 71 -8.54 -23.80 2.26
C MET A 71 -7.59 -22.61 2.17
N ALA A 72 -7.13 -22.28 0.96
CA ALA A 72 -6.47 -21.00 0.71
C ALA A 72 -7.42 -19.85 1.06
N ALA A 73 -6.96 -18.88 1.84
CA ALA A 73 -7.76 -17.74 2.30
C ALA A 73 -8.37 -16.92 1.15
N ALA A 74 -7.74 -16.94 -0.04
CA ALA A 74 -8.26 -16.30 -1.25
C ALA A 74 -9.45 -17.05 -1.89
N ALA A 75 -9.63 -18.33 -1.59
CA ALA A 75 -10.64 -19.21 -2.20
C ALA A 75 -11.82 -19.55 -1.28
N SER A 76 -11.73 -19.22 0.01
CA SER A 76 -12.79 -19.47 1.00
C SER A 76 -14.02 -18.59 0.78
N LEU A 77 -13.84 -17.28 0.56
CA LEU A 77 -14.96 -16.35 0.33
C LEU A 77 -15.79 -16.67 -0.93
N PRO A 78 -15.20 -16.92 -2.13
CA PRO A 78 -15.97 -17.30 -3.31
C PRO A 78 -16.75 -18.61 -3.15
N LYS A 79 -16.20 -19.59 -2.40
CA LYS A 79 -16.88 -20.86 -2.12
C LYS A 79 -18.05 -20.71 -1.15
N ILE A 80 -17.94 -19.84 -0.14
CA ILE A 80 -19.08 -19.49 0.74
C ILE A 80 -20.19 -18.85 -0.08
N VAL A 81 -19.84 -17.96 -1.02
CA VAL A 81 -20.82 -17.35 -1.93
C VAL A 81 -21.49 -18.40 -2.83
N VAL A 82 -20.74 -19.38 -3.34
CA VAL A 82 -21.30 -20.53 -4.09
C VAL A 82 -22.27 -21.33 -3.22
N GLN A 83 -21.90 -21.60 -1.97
CA GLN A 83 -22.71 -22.41 -1.06
C GLN A 83 -23.98 -21.69 -0.61
N LEU A 84 -23.96 -20.35 -0.54
CA LEU A 84 -25.06 -19.53 -0.05
C LEU A 84 -26.01 -19.04 -1.17
N PHE A 85 -25.47 -18.74 -2.35
CA PHE A 85 -26.21 -18.11 -3.45
C PHE A 85 -26.20 -18.93 -4.76
N GLY A 86 -25.55 -20.09 -4.78
CA GLY A 86 -25.48 -20.98 -5.94
C GLY A 86 -24.39 -20.61 -6.96
N VAL A 87 -24.19 -21.49 -7.95
CA VAL A 87 -23.11 -21.37 -8.97
C VAL A 87 -23.20 -20.08 -9.79
N GLY A 88 -24.41 -19.52 -9.98
CA GLY A 88 -24.60 -18.24 -10.67
C GLY A 88 -24.02 -17.03 -9.91
N ALA A 89 -24.00 -17.07 -8.59
CA ALA A 89 -23.45 -15.99 -7.76
C ALA A 89 -21.92 -15.99 -7.72
N LEU A 90 -21.28 -17.13 -8.00
CA LEU A 90 -19.82 -17.21 -8.16
C LEU A 90 -19.35 -16.33 -9.31
N TRP A 91 -20.04 -16.39 -10.45
CA TRP A 91 -19.67 -15.60 -11.61
C TRP A 91 -19.77 -14.10 -11.31
N ILE A 92 -20.84 -13.68 -10.61
CA ILE A 92 -21.02 -12.30 -10.16
C ILE A 92 -19.90 -11.90 -9.19
N ALA A 93 -19.57 -12.75 -8.21
CA ALA A 93 -18.48 -12.48 -7.27
C ALA A 93 -17.11 -12.38 -7.96
N CYS A 94 -16.83 -13.25 -8.93
CA CYS A 94 -15.61 -13.19 -9.74
C CYS A 94 -15.54 -11.91 -10.56
N VAL A 95 -16.65 -11.49 -11.19
CA VAL A 95 -16.70 -10.24 -11.97
C VAL A 95 -16.49 -9.03 -11.06
N ILE A 96 -17.14 -8.99 -9.89
CA ILE A 96 -16.95 -7.91 -8.90
C ILE A 96 -15.49 -7.88 -8.42
N GLY A 97 -14.91 -9.04 -8.08
CA GLY A 97 -13.51 -9.15 -7.68
C GLY A 97 -12.55 -8.66 -8.76
N TYR A 98 -12.79 -9.04 -10.03
CA TYR A 98 -12.01 -8.56 -11.16
C TYR A 98 -12.12 -7.04 -11.33
N LEU A 99 -13.34 -6.49 -11.27
CA LEU A 99 -13.56 -5.05 -11.38
C LEU A 99 -12.90 -4.28 -10.23
N ALA A 100 -12.93 -4.83 -9.00
CA ALA A 100 -12.24 -4.26 -7.85
C ALA A 100 -10.72 -4.24 -8.07
N CYS A 101 -10.12 -5.35 -8.50
CA CYS A 101 -8.70 -5.41 -8.83
C CYS A 101 -8.33 -4.44 -9.95
N PHE A 102 -9.15 -4.35 -11.01
CA PHE A 102 -8.94 -3.46 -12.13
C PHE A 102 -8.99 -1.98 -11.72
N ALA A 103 -9.95 -1.62 -10.86
CA ALA A 103 -10.06 -0.28 -10.30
C ALA A 103 -8.84 0.06 -9.42
N SER A 104 -8.43 -0.86 -8.54
CA SER A 104 -7.24 -0.68 -7.70
C SER A 104 -5.98 -0.45 -8.56
N LEU A 105 -5.74 -1.28 -9.57
CA LEU A 105 -4.59 -1.12 -10.47
C LEU A 105 -4.59 0.25 -11.16
N ASN A 106 -5.74 0.71 -11.66
CA ASN A 106 -5.85 2.02 -12.30
C ASN A 106 -5.53 3.18 -11.35
N ILE A 107 -5.97 3.11 -10.09
CA ILE A 107 -5.66 4.12 -9.09
C ILE A 107 -4.15 4.12 -8.78
N TYR A 108 -3.57 2.95 -8.53
CA TYR A 108 -2.14 2.84 -8.24
C TYR A 108 -1.26 3.37 -9.39
N ILE A 109 -1.57 3.01 -10.63
CA ILE A 109 -0.85 3.49 -11.81
C ILE A 109 -0.91 5.02 -11.88
N GLN A 110 -2.07 5.63 -11.65
CA GLN A 110 -2.22 7.09 -11.62
C GLN A 110 -1.43 7.74 -10.48
N SER A 111 -1.49 7.19 -9.27
CA SER A 111 -0.73 7.68 -8.12
C SER A 111 0.78 7.63 -8.37
N PHE A 112 1.30 6.52 -8.89
CA PHE A 112 2.72 6.38 -9.21
C PHE A 112 3.16 7.30 -10.35
N ALA A 113 2.34 7.45 -11.40
CA ALA A 113 2.65 8.38 -12.48
C ALA A 113 2.82 9.83 -11.97
N ARG A 114 2.01 10.25 -11.00
CA ARG A 114 2.15 11.56 -10.35
C ARG A 114 3.38 11.67 -9.47
N LEU A 115 3.70 10.62 -8.72
CA LEU A 115 4.92 10.58 -7.92
C LEU A 115 6.15 10.76 -8.82
N VAL A 116 6.25 9.98 -9.90
CA VAL A 116 7.36 10.07 -10.86
C VAL A 116 7.42 11.45 -11.50
N TRP A 117 6.27 12.03 -11.89
CA TRP A 117 6.22 13.37 -12.46
C TRP A 117 6.67 14.47 -11.49
N SER A 118 6.20 14.44 -10.24
CA SER A 118 6.61 15.39 -9.19
C SER A 118 8.12 15.35 -8.94
N GLN A 119 8.72 14.15 -8.98
CA GLN A 119 10.18 13.97 -8.89
C GLN A 119 10.90 14.46 -10.15
N ALA A 120 10.34 14.22 -11.34
CA ALA A 120 10.92 14.67 -12.61
C ALA A 120 10.93 16.21 -12.74
N GLN A 121 10.01 16.91 -12.09
CA GLN A 121 9.98 18.39 -12.06
C GLN A 121 11.25 19.01 -11.43
N HIS A 122 11.96 18.26 -10.59
CA HIS A 122 13.22 18.73 -9.97
C HIS A 122 14.44 18.65 -10.91
N ASN A 123 14.32 18.04 -12.10
CA ASN A 123 15.41 17.97 -13.09
C ASN A 123 14.85 18.18 -14.52
N PRO A 124 14.74 19.43 -15.00
CA PRO A 124 13.95 19.80 -16.18
C PRO A 124 14.48 19.26 -17.52
N ASP A 125 15.74 18.80 -17.60
CA ASP A 125 16.36 18.30 -18.84
C ASP A 125 16.15 16.78 -19.08
N HIS A 126 15.50 16.06 -18.16
CA HIS A 126 15.35 14.61 -18.28
C HIS A 126 14.14 14.21 -19.15
N TYR A 127 14.28 13.17 -19.98
CA TYR A 127 13.26 12.66 -20.92
C TYR A 127 11.92 12.25 -20.24
N LEU A 128 11.92 12.10 -18.91
CA LEU A 128 10.74 11.81 -18.09
C LEU A 128 9.93 13.06 -17.69
N ALA A 129 10.50 14.27 -17.83
CA ALA A 129 9.87 15.55 -17.50
C ALA A 129 9.03 16.13 -18.66
N ARG A 130 9.08 15.53 -19.86
CA ARG A 130 8.27 15.97 -21.00
C ARG A 130 6.79 15.65 -20.77
N LEU A 131 6.01 16.70 -20.56
CA LEU A 131 4.56 16.65 -20.48
C LEU A 131 3.97 16.39 -21.88
N SER A 132 3.02 15.46 -21.97
CA SER A 132 2.16 15.35 -23.16
C SER A 132 1.18 16.53 -23.18
N SER A 133 0.66 16.86 -24.37
CA SER A 133 -0.28 17.97 -24.63
C SER A 133 -1.57 17.92 -23.80
N ARG A 134 -1.85 16.83 -23.10
CA ARG A 134 -3.02 16.64 -22.23
C ARG A 134 -2.73 16.78 -20.72
N HIS A 135 -1.57 17.31 -20.33
CA HIS A 135 -1.11 17.39 -18.93
C HIS A 135 -0.92 16.02 -18.24
N ILE A 136 -0.80 14.94 -19.02
CA ILE A 136 -0.52 13.58 -18.52
C ILE A 136 0.90 13.20 -18.93
N PRO A 137 1.77 12.77 -18.00
CA PRO A 137 3.13 12.36 -18.30
C PRO A 137 3.13 10.94 -18.89
N ASN A 138 2.76 10.81 -20.18
CA ASN A 138 2.65 9.51 -20.88
C ASN A 138 3.94 8.68 -20.80
N ASN A 139 5.11 9.33 -20.75
CA ASN A 139 6.39 8.65 -20.69
C ASN A 139 6.69 8.04 -19.31
N ALA A 140 6.31 8.74 -18.24
CA ALA A 140 6.35 8.20 -16.88
C ALA A 140 5.32 7.08 -16.71
N LEU A 141 4.12 7.26 -17.27
CA LEU A 141 3.08 6.23 -17.29
C LEU A 141 3.56 4.95 -17.99
N ASN A 142 4.16 5.08 -19.18
CA ASN A 142 4.69 3.93 -19.93
C ASN A 142 5.86 3.25 -19.21
N ALA A 143 6.71 3.99 -18.49
CA ALA A 143 7.78 3.42 -17.69
C ALA A 143 7.24 2.62 -16.49
N VAL A 144 6.22 3.15 -15.79
CA VAL A 144 5.53 2.45 -14.71
C VAL A 144 4.84 1.20 -15.25
N LEU A 145 4.12 1.32 -16.38
CA LEU A 145 3.46 0.19 -17.02
C LEU A 145 4.45 -0.90 -17.44
N GLY A 146 5.57 -0.49 -18.06
CA GLY A 146 6.65 -1.40 -18.45
C GLY A 146 7.26 -2.11 -17.25
N CYS A 147 7.52 -1.39 -16.16
CA CYS A 147 7.98 -1.99 -14.90
C CYS A 147 6.97 -2.99 -14.33
N CYS A 148 5.67 -2.66 -14.34
CA CYS A 148 4.60 -3.56 -13.90
C CYS A 148 4.53 -4.82 -14.75
N VAL A 149 4.63 -4.72 -16.08
CA VAL A 149 4.61 -5.86 -17.00
C VAL A 149 5.83 -6.74 -16.79
N VAL A 150 7.03 -6.16 -16.70
CA VAL A 150 8.27 -6.91 -16.43
C VAL A 150 8.19 -7.59 -15.07
N SER A 151 7.74 -6.88 -14.03
CA SER A 151 7.58 -7.46 -12.70
C SER A 151 6.59 -8.62 -12.70
N THR A 152 5.46 -8.48 -13.41
CA THR A 152 4.45 -9.54 -13.54
C THR A 152 5.01 -10.77 -14.27
N LEU A 153 5.75 -10.57 -15.36
CA LEU A 153 6.39 -11.65 -16.11
C LEU A 153 7.45 -12.38 -15.27
N VAL A 154 8.25 -11.64 -14.50
CA VAL A 154 9.26 -12.21 -13.60
C VAL A 154 8.59 -13.00 -12.47
N ILE A 155 7.51 -12.47 -11.87
CA ILE A 155 6.73 -13.17 -10.85
C ILE A 155 6.14 -14.46 -11.40
N HIS A 156 5.61 -14.42 -12.63
CA HIS A 156 5.05 -15.59 -13.30
C HIS A 156 6.14 -16.63 -13.63
N ALA A 157 7.31 -16.19 -14.09
CA ALA A 157 8.44 -17.06 -14.41
C ALA A 157 9.11 -17.70 -13.17
N LEU A 158 9.07 -17.02 -12.02
CA LEU A 158 9.63 -17.53 -10.75
C LEU A 158 8.60 -18.27 -9.88
N GLU A 159 7.35 -18.43 -10.33
CA GLU A 159 6.25 -19.03 -9.57
C GLU A 159 6.13 -18.50 -8.12
N ILE A 160 6.34 -17.19 -7.93
CA ILE A 160 6.33 -16.59 -6.60
C ILE A 160 4.89 -16.61 -6.05
N ASN A 161 4.71 -17.24 -4.89
CA ASN A 161 3.44 -17.27 -4.17
C ASN A 161 2.98 -15.85 -3.78
N LEU A 162 1.68 -15.58 -3.91
CA LEU A 162 1.09 -14.28 -3.54
C LEU A 162 1.35 -13.91 -2.08
N ASP A 163 1.35 -14.88 -1.17
CA ASP A 163 1.64 -14.65 0.25
C ASP A 163 3.05 -14.07 0.46
N ALA A 164 4.04 -14.55 -0.30
CA ALA A 164 5.40 -14.02 -0.25
C ALA A 164 5.43 -12.59 -0.80
N LEU A 165 4.74 -12.33 -1.91
CA LEU A 165 4.66 -11.01 -2.52
C LEU A 165 3.99 -9.97 -1.59
N ILE A 166 2.91 -10.37 -0.90
CA ILE A 166 2.23 -9.56 0.11
C ILE A 166 3.19 -9.23 1.25
N ILE A 167 3.95 -10.21 1.75
CA ILE A 167 4.94 -9.98 2.83
C ILE A 167 6.03 -8.99 2.39
N TYR A 168 6.57 -9.15 1.17
CA TYR A 168 7.58 -8.22 0.64
C TYR A 168 7.03 -6.81 0.49
N ALA A 169 5.85 -6.66 -0.09
CA ALA A 169 5.21 -5.36 -0.28
C ALA A 169 4.87 -4.69 1.06
N ASN A 170 4.33 -5.44 2.03
CA ASN A 170 4.11 -4.98 3.40
C ASN A 170 5.39 -4.41 4.02
N GLY A 171 6.53 -5.08 3.84
CA GLY A 171 7.82 -4.59 4.36
C GLY A 171 8.20 -3.21 3.81
N ILE A 172 7.96 -2.97 2.52
CA ILE A 172 8.23 -1.69 1.87
C ILE A 172 7.26 -0.61 2.39
N PHE A 173 5.96 -0.90 2.46
CA PHE A 173 4.95 0.05 2.94
C PHE A 173 5.14 0.42 4.42
N ILE A 174 5.42 -0.55 5.28
CA ILE A 174 5.70 -0.26 6.70
C ILE A 174 6.94 0.65 6.82
N MET A 175 7.94 0.48 5.96
CA MET A 175 9.11 1.36 5.93
C MET A 175 8.75 2.79 5.50
N ILE A 176 7.92 2.94 4.46
CA ILE A 176 7.42 4.24 4.02
C ILE A 176 6.65 4.92 5.16
N TYR A 177 5.74 4.21 5.83
CA TYR A 177 5.02 4.74 6.99
C TYR A 177 5.96 5.13 8.13
N LEU A 178 6.98 4.32 8.44
CA LEU A 178 7.97 4.65 9.47
C LEU A 178 8.71 5.95 9.13
N LEU A 179 9.17 6.11 7.89
CA LEU A 179 9.85 7.33 7.44
C LEU A 179 8.91 8.55 7.50
N CYS A 180 7.65 8.39 7.07
CA CYS A 180 6.63 9.43 7.18
C CYS A 180 6.40 9.86 8.63
N MET A 181 6.32 8.91 9.57
CA MET A 181 6.13 9.21 11.00
C MET A 181 7.37 9.85 11.63
N LEU A 182 8.58 9.45 11.23
CA LEU A 182 9.83 10.09 11.67
C LEU A 182 9.95 11.53 11.16
N ALA A 183 9.60 11.77 9.89
CA ALA A 183 9.50 13.11 9.34
C ALA A 183 8.43 13.94 10.07
N GLY A 184 7.28 13.33 10.35
CA GLY A 184 6.20 13.93 11.15
C GLY A 184 6.64 14.30 12.56
N CYS A 185 7.46 13.49 13.23
CA CYS A 185 8.03 13.80 14.54
C CYS A 185 8.96 15.02 14.52
N LYS A 186 9.62 15.30 13.39
CA LYS A 186 10.45 16.49 13.20
C LYS A 186 9.63 17.71 12.80
N LEU A 187 8.57 17.53 12.03
CA LEU A 187 7.79 18.63 11.42
C LEU A 187 6.63 19.11 12.31
N LEU A 188 5.96 18.21 13.04
CA LEU A 188 4.77 18.55 13.83
C LEU A 188 5.12 18.89 15.29
N GLN A 189 4.36 19.80 15.88
CA GLN A 189 4.51 20.23 17.28
C GLN A 189 3.27 19.88 18.13
N GLY A 190 3.47 19.74 19.43
CA GLY A 190 2.38 19.48 20.40
C GLY A 190 1.75 18.09 20.28
N ARG A 191 0.41 18.03 20.31
CA ARG A 191 -0.38 16.77 20.33
C ARG A 191 -0.15 15.89 19.10
N TYR A 192 0.05 16.49 17.93
CA TYR A 192 0.28 15.74 16.70
C TYR A 192 1.65 15.06 16.64
N ARG A 193 2.65 15.59 17.36
CA ARG A 193 3.94 14.92 17.53
C ARG A 193 3.80 13.63 18.34
N LEU A 194 2.95 13.64 19.37
CA LEU A 194 2.66 12.42 20.13
C LEU A 194 1.99 11.36 19.25
N LEU A 195 1.03 11.76 18.42
CA LEU A 195 0.40 10.87 17.43
C LEU A 195 1.43 10.27 16.46
N ALA A 196 2.39 11.07 15.96
CA ALA A 196 3.47 10.59 15.10
C ALA A 196 4.42 9.62 15.82
N VAL A 197 4.74 9.87 17.10
CA VAL A 197 5.56 8.95 17.93
C VAL A 197 4.84 7.62 18.16
N VAL A 198 3.55 7.66 18.51
CA VAL A 198 2.73 6.45 18.69
C VAL A 198 2.64 5.67 17.37
N GLY A 199 2.39 6.34 16.25
CA GLY A 199 2.39 5.71 14.93
C GLY A 199 3.73 5.08 14.56
N GLY A 200 4.84 5.77 14.85
CA GLY A 200 6.20 5.24 14.66
C GLY A 200 6.46 4.00 15.49
N LEU A 201 6.07 4.00 16.77
CA LEU A 201 6.20 2.84 17.66
C LEU A 201 5.38 1.65 17.15
N LEU A 202 4.15 1.88 16.68
CA LEU A 202 3.32 0.83 16.07
C LEU A 202 3.95 0.27 14.78
N CYS A 203 4.56 1.11 13.95
CA CYS A 203 5.28 0.64 12.75
C CYS A 203 6.49 -0.22 13.13
N VAL A 204 7.26 0.17 14.16
CA VAL A 204 8.39 -0.64 14.67
C VAL A 204 7.90 -1.97 15.24
N LEU A 205 6.78 -1.97 15.98
CA LEU A 205 6.15 -3.18 16.48
C LEU A 205 5.74 -4.11 15.33
N LEU A 206 5.13 -3.58 14.27
CA LEU A 206 4.76 -4.36 13.09
C LEU A 206 5.98 -4.92 12.36
N LEU A 207 7.07 -4.16 12.22
CA LEU A 207 8.33 -4.66 11.65
C LEU A 207 8.90 -5.81 12.49
N ALA A 208 8.83 -5.71 13.82
CA ALA A 208 9.27 -6.75 14.73
C ALA A 208 8.40 -8.02 14.61
N MET A 209 7.08 -7.86 14.45
CA MET A 209 6.15 -8.99 14.24
C MET A 209 6.35 -9.69 12.89
N VAL A 210 6.68 -8.95 11.82
CA VAL A 210 6.99 -9.52 10.49
C VAL A 210 8.33 -10.29 10.50
N GLY A 211 9.17 -10.06 11.51
CA GLY A 211 10.34 -10.88 11.82
C GLY A 211 11.45 -10.81 10.77
N TRP A 212 12.24 -11.89 10.66
CA TRP A 212 13.46 -11.98 9.83
C TRP A 212 13.25 -11.70 8.35
N LYS A 213 12.01 -11.81 7.84
CA LYS A 213 11.68 -11.48 6.44
C LYS A 213 11.68 -9.96 6.17
N SER A 214 11.55 -9.12 7.19
CA SER A 214 11.67 -7.65 7.05
C SER A 214 13.13 -7.16 7.06
N LEU A 215 14.10 -8.03 7.33
CA LEU A 215 15.53 -7.69 7.31
C LEU A 215 15.94 -7.14 5.93
N TYR A 216 15.33 -7.65 4.85
CA TYR A 216 15.49 -7.11 3.50
C TYR A 216 15.06 -5.64 3.41
N ALA A 217 13.96 -5.23 4.03
CA ALA A 217 13.50 -3.84 4.03
C ALA A 217 14.46 -2.92 4.80
N LEU A 218 15.01 -3.38 5.93
CA LEU A 218 16.04 -2.66 6.68
C LEU A 218 17.35 -2.52 5.90
N ILE A 219 17.79 -3.59 5.20
CA ILE A 219 18.97 -3.57 4.33
C ILE A 219 18.73 -2.63 3.14
N MET A 220 17.54 -2.65 2.54
CA MET A 220 17.18 -1.75 1.47
C MET A 220 17.16 -0.29 1.94
N LEU A 221 16.63 -0.01 3.14
CA LEU A 221 16.68 1.33 3.74
C LEU A 221 18.13 1.78 3.99
N ALA A 222 18.96 0.91 4.57
CA ALA A 222 20.37 1.19 4.81
C ALA A 222 21.13 1.45 3.49
N GLY A 223 20.85 0.66 2.45
CA GLY A 223 21.38 0.85 1.10
C GLY A 223 20.92 2.17 0.49
N LEU A 224 19.64 2.52 0.62
CA LEU A 224 19.10 3.78 0.12
C LEU A 224 19.70 4.99 0.85
N TRP A 225 19.92 4.88 2.16
CA TRP A 225 20.58 5.90 2.97
C TRP A 225 22.06 6.08 2.59
N LEU A 226 22.74 4.99 2.21
CA LEU A 226 24.13 5.03 1.73
C LEU A 226 24.25 5.58 0.30
N PHE A 227 23.27 5.27 -0.56
CA PHE A 227 23.23 5.71 -1.96
C PHE A 227 22.54 7.06 -2.17
N LEU A 228 21.82 7.59 -1.19
CA LEU A 228 21.25 8.93 -1.25
C LEU A 228 22.40 9.94 -1.34
N PRO A 229 22.58 10.64 -2.47
CA PRO A 229 23.55 11.71 -2.53
C PRO A 229 23.13 12.74 -1.49
N LYS A 230 24.07 13.17 -0.64
CA LYS A 230 23.85 14.28 0.31
C LYS A 230 23.21 15.42 -0.46
N ARG A 231 21.92 15.67 -0.21
CA ARG A 231 21.21 16.81 -0.80
C ARG A 231 22.01 18.05 -0.42
N LYS A 232 22.52 18.76 -1.42
CA LYS A 232 23.02 20.12 -1.22
C LYS A 232 21.84 20.92 -0.66
N THR A 233 21.98 21.38 0.57
CA THR A 233 21.11 22.40 1.16
C THR A 233 20.96 23.51 0.11
N PRO A 234 19.74 23.95 -0.26
CA PRO A 234 19.63 25.16 -1.06
C PRO A 234 20.35 26.27 -0.28
N GLU A 235 21.43 26.79 -0.86
CA GLU A 235 22.14 27.92 -0.32
C GLU A 235 21.14 29.05 -0.11
N ASN A 236 21.18 29.62 1.10
CA ASN A 236 20.54 30.90 1.40
C ASN A 236 20.86 31.88 0.27
N GLY A 237 19.82 32.33 -0.44
CA GLY A 237 19.98 33.18 -1.62
C GLY A 237 18.76 34.03 -1.91
N ILE A 238 18.18 34.66 -0.89
CA ILE A 238 17.47 35.94 -1.07
C ILE A 238 18.02 36.91 -0.02
N THR A 239 19.19 37.46 -0.33
CA THR A 239 19.59 38.79 0.13
C THR A 239 18.99 39.81 -0.82
N THR A 240 18.47 40.89 -0.23
CA THR A 240 17.89 42.14 -0.78
C THR A 240 16.53 42.06 -1.45
#